data_AF-A0A667XCZ8-F1
#
_entry.id   AF-A0A667XCZ8-F1
#
_cell.length_a   1.000
_cell.length_b   1.000
_cell.length_c   1.000
_cell.angle_alpha   90.00
_cell.angle_beta   90.00
_cell.angle_gamma   90.00
#
_symmetry.space_group_name_H-M   'P 1'
#
loop_
_entity.id
_entity.type
_entity.pdbx_description
1 polymer ?
#
loop_
_entity_poly.entity_id
_entity_poly.type
_entity_poly.pdbx_seq_one_letter_code
_entity_poly.pdbx_strand_id
1 'polypeptide(L)'
;MDTGDGVGAHRPAACLCVLCGLPAAGKSTLARTVCSLAAQHGWSSTVLPYDDLIPEHAFQLKLVEDGDDKQQQTTEWKLHRLAVLQCIEQFLEKRQAPTEPPATGCQINSAVWGRCIQPLLEPKTVDHSKADHSPLLILLDDNFYYPSMRYEVYQLARKCSLGFCQVYLHCAMELCISRNQSRSKPLPTEVILEMTKRLESPNPQKNPWEKQSITLNSTDSLSKWDIQRLMELISSALSNPLSPVEDDAEQKEADRIKCATSVVHQADQACRRLVSEAMKSARENKVDPKHMRSLAAELNESKTRFLHNLRKQFLQELPIAQGEDIDVEHVVKTAVEVFNQDKNKILKSFIADHA
;
A
#
# COMPACT_ATOMS: atom_id res chain seq x y z
N MET A 1 -42.24 -34.40 1.04
CA MET A 1 -40.91 -35.01 1.10
C MET A 1 -39.97 -33.88 0.78
N ASP A 2 -39.54 -33.20 1.82
CA ASP A 2 -38.84 -31.94 1.76
C ASP A 2 -37.49 -32.07 2.47
N THR A 3 -36.53 -31.35 1.92
CA THR A 3 -35.20 -30.96 2.41
C THR A 3 -34.21 -32.02 2.91
N GLY A 4 -33.24 -32.32 2.05
CA GLY A 4 -31.87 -32.67 2.46
C GLY A 4 -30.95 -31.50 2.15
N ASP A 5 -30.96 -30.46 2.99
CA ASP A 5 -29.93 -29.42 2.96
C ASP A 5 -28.65 -29.97 3.57
N GLY A 6 -27.60 -30.01 2.76
CA GLY A 6 -26.25 -30.36 3.18
C GLY A 6 -25.76 -29.36 4.22
N VAL A 7 -25.30 -29.88 5.36
CA VAL A 7 -24.62 -29.13 6.42
C VAL A 7 -23.33 -28.52 5.82
N GLY A 8 -23.40 -27.28 5.36
CA GLY A 8 -22.24 -26.49 4.99
C GLY A 8 -21.42 -26.20 6.24
N ALA A 9 -20.16 -26.67 6.27
CA ALA A 9 -19.23 -26.35 7.35
C ALA A 9 -19.11 -24.82 7.48
N HIS A 10 -19.66 -24.25 8.55
CA HIS A 10 -19.60 -22.81 8.80
C HIS A 10 -18.15 -22.40 9.07
N ARG A 11 -17.50 -21.81 8.06
CA ARG A 11 -16.16 -21.23 8.17
C ARG A 11 -16.17 -20.11 9.23
N PRO A 12 -15.19 -20.05 10.13
CA PRO A 12 -15.18 -19.02 11.17
C PRO A 12 -15.07 -17.64 10.54
N ALA A 13 -15.79 -16.67 11.11
CA ALA A 13 -15.72 -15.28 10.70
C ALA A 13 -14.27 -14.81 10.69
N ALA A 14 -13.84 -14.14 9.62
CA ALA A 14 -12.47 -13.65 9.51
C ALA A 14 -12.44 -12.21 9.02
N CYS A 15 -11.45 -11.44 9.48
CA CYS A 15 -11.30 -10.02 9.17
C CYS A 15 -9.85 -9.68 8.81
N LEU A 16 -9.68 -8.90 7.74
CA LEU A 16 -8.42 -8.23 7.41
C LEU A 16 -8.44 -6.81 7.97
N CYS A 17 -7.49 -6.50 8.86
CA CYS A 17 -7.35 -5.19 9.48
C CYS A 17 -6.05 -4.53 9.01
N VAL A 18 -6.18 -3.42 8.28
CA VAL A 18 -5.04 -2.67 7.73
C VAL A 18 -4.59 -1.62 8.75
N LEU A 19 -3.31 -1.63 9.12
CA LEU A 19 -2.71 -0.55 9.92
C LEU A 19 -2.00 0.42 8.97
N CYS A 20 -2.39 1.69 8.98
CA CYS A 20 -1.84 2.73 8.10
C CYS A 20 -1.20 3.85 8.94
N GLY A 21 -0.11 4.43 8.45
CA GLY A 21 0.56 5.56 9.12
C GLY A 21 2.05 5.62 8.85
N LEU A 22 2.67 6.73 9.27
CA LEU A 22 4.10 6.96 9.07
C LEU A 22 4.99 5.88 9.73
N PRO A 23 6.24 5.70 9.25
CA PRO A 23 7.24 4.97 10.01
C PRO A 23 7.34 5.50 11.44
N ALA A 24 7.50 4.60 12.40
CA ALA A 24 7.57 4.92 13.83
C ALA A 24 6.31 5.58 14.46
N ALA A 25 5.18 5.64 13.75
CA ALA A 25 3.90 6.06 14.34
C ALA A 25 3.39 5.11 15.45
N GLY A 26 3.91 3.89 15.54
CA GLY A 26 3.54 2.92 16.59
C GLY A 26 2.61 1.79 16.16
N LYS A 27 2.45 1.58 14.84
CA LYS A 27 1.60 0.52 14.24
C LYS A 27 1.91 -0.87 14.81
N SER A 28 3.17 -1.30 14.79
CA SER A 28 3.59 -2.61 15.32
C SER A 28 3.33 -2.75 16.82
N THR A 29 3.43 -1.65 17.58
CA THR A 29 3.08 -1.65 19.01
C THR A 29 1.58 -1.81 19.20
N LEU A 30 0.77 -1.08 18.43
CA LEU A 30 -0.69 -1.22 18.44
C LEU A 30 -1.11 -2.65 18.04
N ALA A 31 -0.50 -3.22 17.00
CA ALA A 31 -0.79 -4.56 16.52
C ALA A 31 -0.64 -5.62 17.63
N ARG A 32 0.45 -5.54 18.41
CA ARG A 32 0.68 -6.42 19.56
C ARG A 32 -0.38 -6.25 20.65
N THR A 33 -0.75 -5.01 20.96
CA THR A 33 -1.83 -4.72 21.93
C THR A 33 -3.16 -5.32 21.46
N VAL A 34 -3.50 -5.14 20.18
CA VAL A 34 -4.73 -5.70 19.59
C VAL A 34 -4.71 -7.23 19.64
N CYS A 35 -3.60 -7.89 19.33
CA CYS A 35 -3.52 -9.36 19.43
C CYS A 35 -3.76 -9.86 20.86
N SER A 36 -3.19 -9.19 21.87
CA SER A 36 -3.41 -9.54 23.28
C SER A 36 -4.89 -9.38 23.69
N LEU A 37 -5.55 -8.32 23.22
CA LEU A 37 -6.97 -8.07 23.49
C LEU A 37 -7.87 -9.04 22.71
N ALA A 38 -7.56 -9.31 21.45
CA ALA A 38 -8.26 -10.28 20.62
C ALA A 38 -8.30 -11.66 21.30
N ALA A 39 -7.20 -12.08 21.93
CA ALA A 39 -7.16 -13.33 22.70
C ALA A 39 -8.12 -13.30 23.91
N GLN A 40 -8.27 -12.16 24.60
CA GLN A 40 -9.25 -11.99 25.69
C GLN A 40 -10.70 -12.05 25.20
N HIS A 41 -10.94 -11.64 23.95
CA HIS A 41 -12.22 -11.78 23.26
C HIS A 41 -12.45 -13.17 22.63
N GLY A 42 -11.52 -14.12 22.81
CA GLY A 42 -11.61 -15.46 22.24
C GLY A 42 -11.35 -15.53 20.74
N TRP A 43 -10.72 -14.51 20.15
CA TRP A 43 -10.38 -14.48 18.73
C TRP A 43 -8.99 -15.09 18.50
N SER A 44 -8.84 -15.79 17.39
CA SER A 44 -7.54 -16.14 16.84
C SER A 44 -7.00 -14.93 16.08
N SER A 45 -5.79 -14.47 16.40
CA SER A 45 -5.22 -13.29 15.73
C SER A 45 -3.76 -13.46 15.40
N THR A 46 -3.34 -12.80 14.31
CA THR A 46 -1.92 -12.71 13.91
C THR A 46 -1.61 -11.33 13.35
N VAL A 47 -0.32 -10.99 13.35
CA VAL A 47 0.24 -9.80 12.70
C VAL A 47 1.13 -10.26 11.56
N LEU A 48 0.95 -9.66 10.38
CA LEU A 48 1.80 -9.82 9.22
C LEU A 48 2.66 -8.55 9.06
N PRO A 49 3.90 -8.54 9.58
CA PRO A 49 4.82 -7.42 9.43
C PRO A 49 5.42 -7.43 8.01
N TYR A 50 4.99 -6.50 7.16
CA TYR A 50 5.46 -6.44 5.77
C TYR A 50 6.95 -6.15 5.68
N ASP A 51 7.50 -5.35 6.60
CA ASP A 51 8.94 -5.04 6.68
C ASP A 51 9.80 -6.32 6.85
N ASP A 52 9.30 -7.36 7.52
CA ASP A 52 10.01 -8.62 7.76
C ASP A 52 9.67 -9.70 6.72
N LEU A 53 8.45 -9.65 6.16
CA LEU A 53 7.98 -10.59 5.13
C LEU A 53 8.62 -10.30 3.76
N ILE A 54 8.87 -9.02 3.46
CA ILE A 54 9.45 -8.59 2.19
C ILE A 54 10.98 -8.56 2.33
N PRO A 55 11.72 -9.29 1.47
CA PRO A 55 13.19 -9.27 1.51
C PRO A 55 13.78 -7.87 1.30
N GLU A 56 14.89 -7.55 1.97
CA GLU A 56 15.55 -6.24 1.87
C GLU A 56 15.93 -5.87 0.42
N HIS A 57 16.28 -6.86 -0.42
CA HIS A 57 16.60 -6.63 -1.83
C HIS A 57 15.42 -6.12 -2.66
N ALA A 58 14.17 -6.38 -2.25
CA ALA A 58 12.98 -5.91 -2.96
C ALA A 58 12.82 -4.38 -2.91
N PHE A 59 13.45 -3.75 -1.91
CA PHE A 59 13.48 -2.29 -1.74
C PHE A 59 14.68 -1.64 -2.43
N GLN A 60 15.64 -2.43 -2.93
CA GLN A 60 16.79 -1.93 -3.66
C GLN A 60 16.42 -1.64 -5.12
N LEU A 61 17.01 -0.59 -5.69
CA LEU A 61 16.84 -0.25 -7.09
C LEU A 61 17.59 -1.29 -7.94
N LYS A 62 16.86 -2.11 -8.70
CA LYS A 62 17.48 -2.95 -9.72
C LYS A 62 17.67 -2.12 -11.00
N LEU A 63 18.87 -2.19 -11.56
CA LEU A 63 19.15 -1.73 -12.92
C LEU A 63 18.75 -2.87 -13.85
N VAL A 64 17.66 -2.72 -14.57
CA VAL A 64 17.34 -3.63 -15.67
C VAL A 64 18.12 -3.15 -16.89
N GLU A 65 19.06 -3.96 -17.37
CA GLU A 65 19.68 -3.81 -18.69
C GLU A 65 18.67 -4.30 -19.72
N ASP A 66 17.80 -3.41 -20.19
CA ASP A 66 17.03 -3.69 -21.38
C ASP A 66 17.96 -3.49 -22.58
N GLY A 67 18.08 -4.52 -23.42
CA GLY A 67 18.92 -4.48 -24.60
C GLY A 67 18.53 -3.30 -25.47
N ASP A 68 19.47 -2.37 -25.64
CA ASP A 68 19.35 -1.00 -26.18
C ASP A 68 19.24 0.11 -25.09
N ASP A 69 20.37 0.35 -24.41
CA ASP A 69 20.78 1.61 -23.74
C ASP A 69 19.74 2.32 -22.84
N LYS A 70 18.92 1.56 -22.10
CA LYS A 70 18.01 2.14 -21.09
C LYS A 70 18.07 1.38 -19.76
N GLN A 71 18.80 1.95 -18.80
CA GLN A 71 18.79 1.53 -17.40
C GLN A 71 17.41 1.82 -16.78
N GLN A 72 16.53 0.83 -16.72
CA GLN A 72 15.25 0.95 -16.02
C GLN A 72 15.47 0.68 -14.53
N GLN A 73 15.30 1.72 -13.70
CA GLN A 73 15.32 1.60 -12.24
C GLN A 73 13.91 1.27 -11.75
N THR A 74 13.68 0.01 -11.40
CA THR A 74 12.43 -0.49 -10.82
C THR A 74 12.68 -1.15 -9.48
N THR A 75 11.72 -1.02 -8.56
CA THR A 75 11.75 -1.72 -7.26
C THR A 75 10.69 -2.82 -7.25
N GLU A 76 11.00 -3.95 -6.64
CA GLU A 76 10.15 -5.16 -6.67
C GLU A 76 9.19 -5.25 -5.49
N TRP A 77 9.29 -4.36 -4.49
CA TRP A 77 8.47 -4.39 -3.28
C TRP A 77 6.96 -4.49 -3.57
N LYS A 78 6.47 -3.93 -4.69
CA LYS A 78 5.06 -4.07 -5.13
C LYS A 78 4.69 -5.53 -5.42
N LEU A 79 5.55 -6.26 -6.13
CA LEU A 79 5.33 -7.67 -6.45
C LEU A 79 5.38 -8.54 -5.19
N HIS A 80 6.27 -8.24 -4.25
CA HIS A 80 6.32 -8.92 -2.96
C HIS A 80 5.08 -8.64 -2.09
N ARG A 81 4.52 -7.42 -2.12
CA ARG A 81 3.24 -7.15 -1.44
C ARG A 81 2.10 -8.00 -2.00
N LEU A 82 2.03 -8.12 -3.33
CA LEU A 82 1.05 -8.98 -3.98
C LEU A 82 1.27 -10.46 -3.61
N ALA A 83 2.52 -10.90 -3.50
CA ALA A 83 2.86 -12.23 -3.00
C ALA A 83 2.35 -12.48 -1.57
N VAL A 84 2.46 -11.49 -0.67
CA VAL A 84 1.88 -11.58 0.68
C VAL A 84 0.36 -11.78 0.60
N LEU A 85 -0.36 -11.02 -0.24
CA LEU A 85 -1.81 -11.17 -0.41
C LEU A 85 -2.20 -12.55 -0.96
N GLN A 86 -1.43 -13.09 -1.91
CA GLN A 86 -1.62 -14.45 -2.43
C GLN A 86 -1.40 -15.51 -1.35
N CYS A 87 -0.39 -15.34 -0.48
CA CYS A 87 -0.19 -16.24 0.65
C CYS A 87 -1.35 -16.18 1.66
N ILE A 88 -1.89 -14.99 1.91
CA ILE A 88 -3.09 -14.81 2.77
C ILE A 88 -4.28 -15.55 2.14
N GLU A 89 -4.53 -15.37 0.85
CA GLU A 89 -5.58 -16.06 0.11
C GLU A 89 -5.48 -17.58 0.24
N GLN A 90 -4.32 -18.15 -0.10
CA GLN A 90 -4.09 -19.59 -0.02
C GLN A 90 -4.25 -20.13 1.41
N PHE A 91 -3.74 -19.41 2.41
CA PHE A 91 -3.91 -19.77 3.81
C PHE A 91 -5.37 -19.78 4.23
N LEU A 92 -6.13 -18.75 3.83
CA LEU A 92 -7.54 -18.69 4.14
C LEU A 92 -8.25 -19.89 3.51
N GLU A 93 -8.06 -20.16 2.21
CA GLU A 93 -8.72 -21.24 1.47
C GLU A 93 -8.39 -22.63 2.02
N LYS A 94 -7.10 -22.92 2.22
CA LYS A 94 -6.62 -24.27 2.55
C LYS A 94 -6.47 -24.51 4.06
N ARG A 95 -6.55 -23.46 4.89
CA ARG A 95 -6.29 -23.50 6.36
C ARG A 95 -4.97 -24.18 6.73
N GLN A 96 -3.98 -24.03 5.86
CA GLN A 96 -2.67 -24.67 5.98
C GLN A 96 -1.59 -23.68 5.54
N ALA A 97 -0.33 -23.99 5.85
CA ALA A 97 0.79 -23.24 5.32
C ALA A 97 0.75 -23.26 3.76
N PRO A 98 1.13 -22.16 3.09
CA PRO A 98 1.20 -22.11 1.63
C PRO A 98 2.10 -23.23 1.11
N THR A 99 1.53 -24.17 0.36
CA THR A 99 2.27 -25.27 -0.29
C THR A 99 2.72 -24.91 -1.70
N GLU A 100 2.11 -23.90 -2.32
CA GLU A 100 2.39 -23.46 -3.68
C GLU A 100 3.08 -22.10 -3.67
N PRO A 101 4.09 -21.88 -4.52
CA PRO A 101 4.74 -20.58 -4.63
C PRO A 101 3.74 -19.52 -5.16
N PRO A 102 3.89 -18.24 -4.75
CA PRO A 102 3.07 -17.16 -5.26
C PRO A 102 3.16 -17.06 -6.79
N ALA A 103 2.02 -16.80 -7.46
CA ALA A 103 1.95 -16.67 -8.91
C ALA A 103 2.75 -15.47 -9.46
N THR A 104 3.15 -14.53 -8.60
CA THR A 104 4.03 -13.40 -8.95
C THR A 104 5.48 -13.82 -9.22
N GLY A 105 5.88 -15.05 -8.89
CA GLY A 105 7.28 -15.50 -8.95
C GLY A 105 8.17 -14.92 -7.84
N CYS A 106 7.68 -13.97 -7.04
CA CYS A 106 8.37 -13.40 -5.90
C CYS A 106 8.08 -14.22 -4.63
N GLN A 107 9.13 -14.56 -3.89
CA GLN A 107 9.00 -15.26 -2.61
C GLN A 107 8.97 -14.28 -1.45
N ILE A 108 8.13 -14.56 -0.45
CA ILE A 108 8.16 -13.89 0.86
C ILE A 108 9.05 -14.69 1.81
N ASN A 109 9.46 -14.07 2.92
CA ASN A 109 10.22 -14.75 3.94
C ASN A 109 9.38 -15.86 4.61
N SER A 110 9.59 -17.11 4.18
CA SER A 110 8.83 -18.29 4.63
C SER A 110 8.97 -18.56 6.12
N ALA A 111 10.14 -18.25 6.71
CA ALA A 111 10.37 -18.40 8.15
C ALA A 111 9.57 -17.38 8.96
N VAL A 112 9.49 -16.13 8.51
CA VAL A 112 8.64 -15.10 9.14
C VAL A 112 7.17 -15.47 8.99
N TRP A 113 6.76 -15.84 7.77
CA TRP A 113 5.40 -16.28 7.49
C TRP A 113 4.97 -17.45 8.39
N GLY A 114 5.80 -18.49 8.49
CA GLY A 114 5.55 -19.65 9.35
C GLY A 114 5.32 -19.26 10.81
N ARG A 115 6.15 -18.37 11.36
CA ARG A 115 5.98 -17.86 12.73
C ARG A 115 4.68 -17.07 12.92
N CYS A 116 4.25 -16.31 11.91
CA CYS A 116 3.00 -15.56 11.97
C CYS A 116 1.78 -16.48 11.94
N ILE A 117 1.81 -17.53 11.12
CA ILE A 117 0.65 -18.40 10.89
C ILE A 117 0.55 -19.55 11.91
N GLN A 118 1.67 -20.04 12.43
CA GLN A 118 1.69 -21.16 13.39
C GLN A 118 0.69 -21.00 14.56
N PRO A 119 0.57 -19.84 15.24
CA PRO A 119 -0.38 -19.66 16.34
C PRO A 119 -1.86 -19.76 15.94
N LEU A 120 -2.15 -19.71 14.64
CA LEU A 120 -3.51 -19.86 14.07
C LEU A 120 -3.84 -21.31 13.71
N LEU A 121 -2.82 -22.16 13.54
CA LEU A 121 -2.96 -23.58 13.21
C LEU A 121 -2.98 -24.48 14.46
N GLU A 122 -2.42 -24.00 15.57
CA GLU A 122 -2.40 -24.74 16.84
C GLU A 122 -3.80 -24.77 17.49
N PRO A 123 -4.34 -25.96 17.82
CA PRO A 123 -5.64 -26.06 18.48
C PRO A 123 -5.58 -25.49 19.89
N LYS A 124 -6.37 -24.44 20.16
CA LYS A 124 -6.35 -23.71 21.44
C LYS A 124 -7.15 -24.35 22.58
N THR A 125 -7.77 -25.52 22.41
CA THR A 125 -8.54 -26.19 23.48
C THR A 125 -8.51 -27.71 23.39
N VAL A 126 -8.52 -28.37 24.55
CA VAL A 126 -8.71 -29.83 24.76
C VAL A 126 -10.14 -30.27 24.39
N ASP A 127 -11.03 -29.30 24.16
CA ASP A 127 -12.43 -29.51 23.77
C ASP A 127 -12.58 -29.21 22.27
N HIS A 128 -12.56 -30.25 21.44
CA HIS A 128 -12.52 -30.18 19.97
C HIS A 128 -13.77 -29.53 19.33
N SER A 129 -14.80 -29.20 20.12
CA SER A 129 -16.08 -28.66 19.63
C SER A 129 -16.13 -27.14 19.49
N LYS A 130 -15.23 -26.37 20.13
CA LYS A 130 -15.23 -24.88 20.11
C LYS A 130 -14.05 -24.23 19.39
N ALA A 131 -12.96 -24.96 19.15
CA ALA A 131 -11.76 -24.42 18.51
C ALA A 131 -11.98 -24.02 17.04
N ASP A 132 -12.88 -24.71 16.34
CA ASP A 132 -13.06 -24.57 14.89
C ASP A 132 -13.88 -23.33 14.46
N HIS A 133 -14.41 -22.58 15.45
CA HIS A 133 -15.31 -21.45 15.20
C HIS A 133 -14.80 -20.10 15.74
N SER A 134 -13.57 -20.04 16.28
CA SER A 134 -13.03 -18.76 16.79
C SER A 134 -12.86 -17.76 15.65
N PRO A 135 -13.36 -16.52 15.77
CA PRO A 135 -13.14 -15.49 14.76
C PRO A 135 -11.64 -15.26 14.52
N LEU A 136 -11.25 -15.09 13.26
CA LEU A 136 -9.87 -14.88 12.84
C LEU A 136 -9.61 -13.41 12.49
N LEU A 137 -8.63 -12.79 13.14
CA LEU A 137 -8.16 -11.44 12.84
C LEU A 137 -6.74 -11.48 12.26
N ILE A 138 -6.58 -10.99 11.03
CA ILE A 138 -5.26 -10.80 10.41
C ILE A 138 -4.98 -9.30 10.37
N LEU A 139 -3.96 -8.87 11.12
CA LEU A 139 -3.47 -7.48 11.12
C LEU A 139 -2.35 -7.34 10.10
N LEU A 140 -2.51 -6.43 9.14
CA LEU A 140 -1.50 -6.13 8.12
C LEU A 140 -0.71 -4.90 8.59
N ASP A 141 0.53 -5.10 9.00
CA ASP A 141 1.42 -4.03 9.49
C ASP A 141 2.38 -3.60 8.37
N ASP A 142 2.01 -2.50 7.72
CA ASP A 142 2.79 -1.78 6.71
C ASP A 142 2.43 -0.29 6.81
N ASN A 143 3.05 0.59 6.04
CA ASN A 143 2.68 2.00 5.98
C ASN A 143 1.31 2.24 5.31
N PHE A 144 0.90 1.38 4.38
CA PHE A 144 -0.30 1.50 3.54
C PHE A 144 -0.59 2.91 3.05
N TYR A 145 0.45 3.57 2.55
CA TYR A 145 0.43 5.02 2.34
C TYR A 145 -0.51 5.50 1.23
N TYR A 146 -0.80 4.66 0.24
CA TYR A 146 -1.72 4.97 -0.85
C TYR A 146 -3.06 4.25 -0.71
N PRO A 147 -4.18 4.87 -1.14
CA PRO A 147 -5.48 4.20 -1.17
C PRO A 147 -5.47 2.92 -2.00
N SER A 148 -4.75 2.90 -3.14
CA SER A 148 -4.63 1.72 -4.01
C SER A 148 -4.09 0.49 -3.27
N MET A 149 -3.18 0.69 -2.31
CA MET A 149 -2.62 -0.41 -1.52
C MET A 149 -3.64 -1.01 -0.55
N ARG A 150 -4.49 -0.16 0.02
CA ARG A 150 -5.55 -0.58 0.94
C ARG A 150 -6.69 -1.22 0.17
N TYR A 151 -6.93 -0.74 -1.05
CA TYR A 151 -7.91 -1.30 -1.97
C TYR A 151 -7.56 -2.74 -2.37
N GLU A 152 -6.29 -3.07 -2.64
CA GLU A 152 -5.87 -4.45 -2.90
C GLU A 152 -6.24 -5.41 -1.74
N VAL A 153 -6.13 -4.95 -0.48
CA VAL A 153 -6.54 -5.72 0.70
C VAL A 153 -8.07 -5.82 0.80
N TYR A 154 -8.78 -4.72 0.51
CA TYR A 154 -10.23 -4.69 0.45
C TYR A 154 -10.78 -5.69 -0.59
N GLN A 155 -10.17 -5.73 -1.78
CA GLN A 155 -10.53 -6.67 -2.84
C GLN A 155 -10.32 -8.12 -2.40
N LEU A 156 -9.20 -8.42 -1.74
CA LEU A 156 -8.98 -9.75 -1.16
C LEU A 156 -10.04 -10.09 -0.11
N ALA A 157 -10.36 -9.14 0.79
CA ALA A 157 -11.40 -9.33 1.80
C ALA A 157 -12.75 -9.65 1.15
N ARG A 158 -13.14 -8.95 0.08
CA ARG A 158 -14.36 -9.25 -0.68
C ARG A 158 -14.33 -10.61 -1.35
N LYS A 159 -13.24 -10.92 -2.06
CA LYS A 159 -13.06 -12.19 -2.77
C LYS A 159 -13.23 -13.40 -1.83
N CYS A 160 -12.74 -13.27 -0.60
CA CYS A 160 -12.81 -14.31 0.42
C CYS A 160 -14.02 -14.18 1.37
N SER A 161 -14.96 -13.25 1.13
CA SER A 161 -16.13 -12.97 1.99
C SER A 161 -15.76 -12.65 3.45
N LEU A 162 -14.81 -11.74 3.66
CA LEU A 162 -14.23 -11.38 4.94
C LEU A 162 -14.70 -10.01 5.44
N GLY A 163 -14.61 -9.81 6.74
CA GLY A 163 -14.60 -8.48 7.33
C GLY A 163 -13.37 -7.68 6.87
N PHE A 164 -13.55 -6.36 6.77
CA PHE A 164 -12.46 -5.44 6.45
C PHE A 164 -12.58 -4.18 7.29
N CYS A 165 -11.46 -3.74 7.87
CA CYS A 165 -11.38 -2.43 8.50
C CYS A 165 -9.96 -1.86 8.41
N GLN A 166 -9.85 -0.55 8.66
CA GLN A 166 -8.60 0.19 8.51
C GLN A 166 -8.38 1.09 9.73
N VAL A 167 -7.14 1.11 10.21
CA VAL A 167 -6.73 1.92 11.35
C VAL A 167 -5.66 2.88 10.89
N TYR A 168 -6.00 4.15 10.80
CA TYR A 168 -5.03 5.20 10.54
C TYR A 168 -4.43 5.71 11.85
N LEU A 169 -3.15 5.45 12.04
CA LEU A 169 -2.40 5.88 13.21
C LEU A 169 -1.72 7.21 12.90
N HIS A 170 -2.37 8.30 13.27
CA HIS A 170 -1.84 9.65 13.13
C HIS A 170 -0.77 9.90 14.19
N CYS A 171 0.35 10.49 13.78
CA CYS A 171 1.45 10.90 14.66
C CYS A 171 2.13 12.11 14.03
N ALA A 172 2.51 13.10 14.85
CA ALA A 172 3.29 14.23 14.37
C ALA A 172 4.61 13.77 13.73
N MET A 173 5.01 14.43 12.65
CA MET A 173 6.18 14.04 11.86
C MET A 173 7.47 14.10 12.69
N GLU A 174 7.61 15.12 13.52
CA GLU A 174 8.74 15.37 14.40
C GLU A 174 8.90 14.23 15.41
N LEU A 175 7.77 13.73 15.95
CA LEU A 175 7.76 12.57 16.84
C LEU A 175 8.10 11.28 16.10
N CYS A 176 7.62 11.10 14.86
CA CYS A 176 8.00 9.95 14.04
C CYS A 176 9.51 9.93 13.78
N ILE A 177 10.12 11.07 13.46
CA ILE A 177 11.57 11.20 13.26
C ILE A 177 12.32 10.86 14.55
N SER A 178 11.91 11.46 15.67
CA SER A 178 12.50 11.20 16.99
C SER A 178 12.42 9.72 17.37
N ARG A 179 11.25 9.09 17.25
CA ARG A 179 11.06 7.65 17.53
C ARG A 179 11.84 6.77 16.57
N ASN A 180 11.97 7.18 15.31
CA ASN A 180 12.73 6.43 14.30
C ASN A 180 14.22 6.36 14.63
N GLN A 181 14.81 7.43 15.17
CA GLN A 181 16.23 7.46 15.58
C GLN A 181 16.55 6.40 16.65
N SER A 182 15.58 6.03 17.48
CA SER A 182 15.72 5.00 18.51
C SER A 182 15.48 3.56 18.01
N ARG A 183 15.22 3.36 16.71
CA ARG A 183 15.03 2.01 16.14
C ARG A 183 16.36 1.30 15.94
N SER A 184 16.35 -0.03 15.95
CA SER A 184 17.53 -0.85 15.63
C SER A 184 18.04 -0.62 14.20
N LYS A 185 17.12 -0.43 13.25
CA LYS A 185 17.40 -0.03 11.86
C LYS A 185 16.60 1.25 11.56
N PRO A 186 17.17 2.44 11.84
CA PRO A 186 16.51 3.70 11.56
C PRO A 186 16.45 3.95 10.05
N LEU A 187 15.33 4.47 9.56
CA LEU A 187 15.25 4.99 8.19
C LEU A 187 15.93 6.37 8.10
N PRO A 188 16.53 6.74 6.95
CA PRO A 188 16.98 8.11 6.74
C PRO A 188 15.83 9.11 6.94
N THR A 189 16.11 10.24 7.58
CA THR A 189 15.10 11.27 7.88
C THR A 189 14.39 11.75 6.62
N GLU A 190 15.12 11.86 5.52
CA GLU A 190 14.64 12.30 4.21
C GLU A 190 13.55 11.35 3.67
N VAL A 191 13.67 10.05 3.95
CA VAL A 191 12.65 9.06 3.57
C VAL A 191 11.36 9.32 4.33
N ILE A 192 11.43 9.61 5.64
CA ILE A 192 10.25 9.91 6.46
C ILE A 192 9.58 11.21 5.99
N LEU A 193 10.38 12.25 5.71
CA LEU A 193 9.87 13.51 5.18
C LEU A 193 9.13 13.30 3.85
N GLU A 194 9.68 12.49 2.96
CA GLU A 194 9.05 12.20 1.67
C GLU A 194 7.80 11.33 1.83
N MET A 195 7.80 10.38 2.77
CA MET A 195 6.61 9.59 3.10
C MET A 195 5.48 10.46 3.65
N THR A 196 5.79 11.45 4.50
CA THR A 196 4.79 12.41 5.02
C THR A 196 4.08 13.18 3.91
N LYS A 197 4.81 13.61 2.87
CA LYS A 197 4.22 14.32 1.73
C LYS A 197 3.26 13.45 0.90
N ARG A 198 3.46 12.12 0.91
CA ARG A 198 2.74 11.17 0.07
C ARG A 198 1.65 10.39 0.79
N LEU A 199 1.66 10.37 2.11
CA LEU A 199 0.73 9.60 2.93
C LEU A 199 -0.69 10.14 2.79
N GLU A 200 -1.59 9.32 2.28
CA GLU A 200 -3.01 9.63 2.14
C GLU A 200 -3.80 8.85 3.21
N SER A 201 -4.35 9.56 4.19
CA SER A 201 -5.25 8.96 5.18
C SER A 201 -6.52 8.39 4.53
N PRO A 202 -7.16 7.36 5.11
CA PRO A 202 -8.46 6.88 4.65
C PRO A 202 -9.48 8.02 4.52
N ASN A 203 -10.22 8.05 3.41
CA ASN A 203 -11.20 9.08 3.11
C ASN A 203 -12.52 8.45 2.61
N PRO A 204 -13.44 8.10 3.52
CA PRO A 204 -14.72 7.50 3.18
C PRO A 204 -15.61 8.33 2.23
N GLN A 205 -15.42 9.65 2.20
CA GLN A 205 -16.19 10.54 1.33
C GLN A 205 -15.74 10.42 -0.13
N LYS A 206 -14.43 10.29 -0.34
CA LYS A 206 -13.84 10.06 -1.67
C LYS A 206 -13.96 8.60 -2.11
N ASN A 207 -13.76 7.69 -1.16
CA ASN A 207 -13.68 6.25 -1.37
C ASN A 207 -14.67 5.55 -0.43
N PRO A 208 -15.93 5.30 -0.85
CA PRO A 208 -16.95 4.70 0.03
C PRO A 208 -16.54 3.34 0.63
N TRP A 209 -15.66 2.59 -0.05
CA TRP A 209 -15.10 1.34 0.45
C TRP A 209 -14.20 1.52 1.69
N GLU A 210 -13.74 2.74 1.97
CA GLU A 210 -12.96 3.08 3.18
C GLU A 210 -13.83 3.38 4.42
N LYS A 211 -15.15 3.21 4.33
CA LYS A 211 -16.10 3.52 5.43
C LYS A 211 -15.77 2.86 6.76
N GLN A 212 -15.22 1.65 6.75
CA GLN A 212 -14.79 0.92 7.95
C GLN A 212 -13.37 1.39 8.36
N SER A 213 -13.22 2.67 8.66
CA SER A 213 -11.94 3.24 9.08
C SER A 213 -12.04 4.05 10.37
N ILE A 214 -10.93 4.05 11.13
CA ILE A 214 -10.74 4.83 12.34
C ILE A 214 -9.42 5.59 12.29
N THR A 215 -9.42 6.83 12.76
CA THR A 215 -8.19 7.59 13.02
C THR A 215 -7.91 7.60 14.53
N LEU A 216 -6.72 7.18 14.91
CA LEU A 216 -6.20 7.20 16.27
C LEU A 216 -4.97 8.10 16.34
N ASN A 217 -4.89 8.95 17.37
CA ASN A 217 -3.73 9.81 17.57
C ASN A 217 -2.73 9.15 18.52
N SER A 218 -1.54 8.87 18.01
CA SER A 218 -0.42 8.20 18.71
C SER A 218 0.71 9.15 19.10
N THR A 219 0.47 10.46 19.04
CA THR A 219 1.36 11.50 19.57
C THR A 219 1.63 11.23 21.05
N ASP A 220 0.56 10.96 21.80
CA ASP A 220 0.58 10.49 23.18
C ASP A 220 0.28 8.98 23.29
N SER A 221 0.24 8.45 24.50
CA SER A 221 -0.27 7.10 24.75
C SER A 221 -1.75 7.00 24.38
N LEU A 222 -2.13 5.99 23.60
CA LEU A 222 -3.52 5.69 23.27
C LEU A 222 -4.33 5.47 24.55
N SER A 223 -5.49 6.13 24.63
CA SER A 223 -6.39 6.01 25.78
C SER A 223 -7.14 4.67 25.77
N LYS A 224 -7.74 4.31 26.91
CA LYS A 224 -8.64 3.13 26.96
C LYS A 224 -9.81 3.27 25.98
N TRP A 225 -10.32 4.48 25.78
CA TRP A 225 -11.39 4.77 24.83
C TRP A 225 -10.97 4.54 23.37
N ASP A 226 -9.75 4.93 23.01
CA ASP A 226 -9.20 4.68 21.66
C ASP A 226 -9.12 3.19 21.36
N ILE A 227 -8.61 2.43 22.33
CA ILE A 227 -8.51 0.98 22.24
C ILE A 227 -9.88 0.32 22.17
N GLN A 228 -10.84 0.78 22.97
CA GLN A 228 -12.22 0.28 22.94
C GLN A 228 -12.85 0.50 21.56
N ARG A 229 -12.79 1.73 21.03
CA ARG A 229 -13.35 2.08 19.71
C ARG A 229 -12.69 1.27 18.58
N LEU A 230 -11.40 0.97 18.69
CA LEU A 230 -10.70 0.08 17.78
C LEU A 230 -11.24 -1.35 17.85
N MET A 231 -11.40 -1.91 19.04
CA MET A 231 -11.93 -3.26 19.21
C MET A 231 -13.40 -3.36 18.73
N GLU A 232 -14.20 -2.31 18.95
CA GLU A 232 -15.57 -2.20 18.43
C GLU A 232 -15.60 -2.18 16.89
N LEU A 233 -14.70 -1.42 16.25
CA LEU A 233 -14.56 -1.43 14.79
C LEU A 233 -14.22 -2.83 14.26
N ILE A 234 -13.25 -3.50 14.87
CA ILE A 234 -12.83 -4.85 14.46
C ILE A 234 -13.97 -5.86 14.67
N SER A 235 -14.65 -5.80 15.82
CA SER A 235 -15.80 -6.68 16.11
C SER A 235 -16.94 -6.45 15.11
N SER A 236 -17.21 -5.19 14.76
CA SER A 236 -18.18 -4.82 13.73
C SER A 236 -17.78 -5.40 12.37
N ALA A 237 -16.53 -5.24 11.95
CA ALA A 237 -16.03 -5.78 10.69
C ALA A 237 -16.12 -7.32 10.64
N LEU A 238 -15.76 -8.01 11.73
CA LEU A 238 -15.90 -9.47 11.85
C LEU A 238 -17.36 -9.94 11.71
N SER A 239 -18.31 -9.15 12.19
CA SER A 239 -19.75 -9.47 12.15
C SER A 239 -20.42 -9.11 10.84
N ASN A 240 -19.76 -8.30 10.00
CA ASN A 240 -20.27 -7.77 8.74
C ASN A 240 -19.28 -8.08 7.60
N PRO A 241 -19.11 -9.36 7.22
CA PRO A 241 -18.26 -9.72 6.09
C PRO A 241 -18.74 -9.05 4.81
N LEU A 242 -17.78 -8.66 3.97
CA LEU A 242 -18.09 -8.10 2.67
C LEU A 242 -18.60 -9.21 1.74
N SER A 243 -19.57 -8.88 0.89
CA SER A 243 -20.03 -9.80 -0.15
C SER A 243 -19.10 -9.77 -1.38
N PRO A 244 -18.78 -10.94 -1.96
CA PRO A 244 -18.38 -11.01 -3.36
C PRO A 244 -19.62 -10.59 -4.17
N VAL A 245 -19.58 -9.45 -4.83
CA VAL A 245 -20.66 -9.02 -5.73
C VAL A 245 -20.05 -8.90 -7.12
N GLU A 246 -20.68 -9.52 -8.11
CA GLU A 246 -20.50 -9.21 -9.52
C GLU A 246 -21.19 -7.86 -9.78
N ASP A 247 -20.48 -6.72 -9.73
CA ASP A 247 -21.06 -5.46 -10.19
C ASP A 247 -20.05 -4.39 -10.65
N ASP A 248 -20.49 -3.69 -11.69
CA ASP A 248 -19.85 -2.69 -12.55
C ASP A 248 -19.07 -1.57 -11.83
N ALA A 249 -19.37 -1.30 -10.56
CA ALA A 249 -18.69 -0.26 -9.77
C ALA A 249 -17.27 -0.67 -9.34
N GLU A 250 -17.03 -1.96 -9.12
CA GLU A 250 -15.70 -2.50 -8.82
C GLU A 250 -14.85 -2.56 -10.09
N GLN A 251 -15.43 -2.96 -11.22
CA GLN A 251 -14.75 -2.87 -12.50
C GLN A 251 -14.39 -1.41 -12.81
N LYS A 252 -15.31 -0.46 -12.59
CA LYS A 252 -15.03 0.98 -12.77
C LYS A 252 -13.97 1.52 -11.82
N GLU A 253 -13.98 1.19 -10.54
CA GLU A 253 -12.97 1.69 -9.59
C GLU A 253 -11.62 0.97 -9.75
N ALA A 254 -11.61 -0.34 -10.00
CA ALA A 254 -10.40 -1.09 -10.33
C ALA A 254 -9.81 -0.61 -11.66
N ASP A 255 -10.62 -0.37 -12.68
CA ASP A 255 -10.19 0.19 -13.97
C ASP A 255 -9.75 1.63 -13.81
N ARG A 256 -10.38 2.43 -12.95
CA ARG A 256 -9.91 3.78 -12.63
C ARG A 256 -8.55 3.75 -11.92
N ILE A 257 -8.35 2.87 -10.94
CA ILE A 257 -7.07 2.73 -10.24
C ILE A 257 -6.00 2.17 -11.18
N LYS A 258 -6.33 1.17 -12.00
CA LYS A 258 -5.42 0.61 -13.02
C LYS A 258 -5.08 1.66 -14.07
N CYS A 259 -6.05 2.42 -14.57
CA CYS A 259 -5.87 3.51 -15.52
C CYS A 259 -4.99 4.60 -14.91
N ALA A 260 -5.28 5.08 -13.70
CA ALA A 260 -4.45 6.06 -13.01
C ALA A 260 -3.02 5.55 -12.79
N THR A 261 -2.86 4.28 -12.42
CA THR A 261 -1.54 3.66 -12.22
C THR A 261 -0.79 3.52 -13.55
N SER A 262 -1.47 3.14 -14.63
CA SER A 262 -0.93 3.03 -15.98
C SER A 262 -0.51 4.40 -16.53
N VAL A 263 -1.39 5.40 -16.44
CA VAL A 263 -1.13 6.79 -16.85
C VAL A 263 0.05 7.37 -16.09
N VAL A 264 0.08 7.25 -14.76
CA VAL A 264 1.19 7.77 -13.94
C VAL A 264 2.50 7.05 -14.25
N HIS A 265 2.45 5.74 -14.53
CA HIS A 265 3.62 4.98 -14.92
C HIS A 265 4.15 5.40 -16.30
N GLN A 266 3.28 5.52 -17.31
CA GLN A 266 3.66 6.00 -18.64
C GLN A 266 4.18 7.44 -18.61
N ALA A 267 3.55 8.31 -17.82
CA ALA A 267 4.01 9.67 -17.59
C ALA A 267 5.38 9.69 -16.91
N ASP A 268 5.65 8.85 -15.89
CA ASP A 268 6.99 8.75 -15.28
C ASP A 268 8.05 8.34 -16.31
N GLN A 269 7.75 7.36 -17.17
CA GLN A 269 8.66 6.97 -18.25
C GLN A 269 8.96 8.13 -19.21
N ALA A 270 7.94 8.86 -19.63
CA ALA A 270 8.11 10.01 -20.52
C ALA A 270 8.90 11.15 -19.84
N CYS A 271 8.57 11.48 -18.58
CA CYS A 271 9.31 12.45 -17.80
C CYS A 271 10.78 12.08 -17.65
N ARG A 272 11.13 10.79 -17.43
CA ARG A 272 12.53 10.34 -17.36
C ARG A 272 13.29 10.58 -18.66
N ARG A 273 12.66 10.36 -19.83
CA ARG A 273 13.27 10.67 -21.13
C ARG A 273 13.54 12.17 -21.26
N LEU A 274 12.55 13.00 -20.92
CA LEU A 274 12.68 14.45 -20.97
C LEU A 274 13.77 14.99 -20.02
N VAL A 275 13.85 14.46 -18.78
CA VAL A 275 14.92 14.82 -17.84
C VAL A 275 16.30 14.43 -18.42
N SER A 276 16.41 13.26 -19.05
CA SER A 276 17.65 12.82 -19.68
C SER A 276 18.07 13.72 -20.84
N GLU A 277 17.12 14.15 -21.67
CA GLU A 277 17.35 15.13 -22.75
C GLU A 277 17.79 16.49 -22.20
N ALA A 278 17.16 16.98 -21.12
CA ALA A 278 17.57 18.23 -20.48
C ALA A 278 18.99 18.15 -19.91
N MET A 279 19.34 17.03 -19.28
CA MET A 279 20.70 16.78 -18.77
C MET A 279 21.73 16.71 -19.91
N LYS A 280 21.38 16.09 -21.04
CA LYS A 280 22.24 16.05 -22.24
C LYS A 280 22.46 17.46 -22.81
N SER A 281 21.38 18.23 -22.95
CA SER A 281 21.45 19.62 -23.45
C SER A 281 22.27 20.53 -22.53
N ALA A 282 22.12 20.42 -21.20
CA ALA A 282 22.94 21.16 -20.25
C ALA A 282 24.44 20.81 -20.38
N ARG A 283 24.75 19.54 -20.62
CA ARG A 283 26.14 19.07 -20.85
C ARG A 283 26.74 19.62 -22.14
N GLU A 284 25.96 19.65 -23.22
CA GLU A 284 26.35 20.24 -24.51
C GLU A 284 26.60 21.75 -24.40
N ASN A 285 25.87 22.43 -23.51
CA ASN A 285 26.08 23.84 -23.16
C ASN A 285 27.20 24.07 -22.12
N LYS A 286 28.05 23.06 -21.85
CA LYS A 286 29.24 23.15 -20.97
C LYS A 286 28.96 23.55 -19.52
N VAL A 287 27.77 23.26 -18.99
CA VAL A 287 27.44 23.48 -17.58
C VAL A 287 28.39 22.66 -16.67
N ASP A 288 28.92 23.31 -15.62
CA ASP A 288 29.88 22.69 -14.69
C ASP A 288 29.29 21.44 -13.98
N PRO A 289 30.10 20.38 -13.75
CA PRO A 289 29.66 19.17 -13.05
C PRO A 289 29.00 19.38 -11.67
N LYS A 290 29.34 20.43 -10.93
CA LYS A 290 28.66 20.76 -9.66
C LYS A 290 27.23 21.27 -9.90
N HIS A 291 27.05 22.13 -10.89
CA HIS A 291 25.74 22.68 -11.25
C HIS A 291 24.85 21.62 -11.91
N MET A 292 25.44 20.66 -12.63
CA MET A 292 24.73 19.49 -13.16
C MET A 292 24.01 18.67 -12.08
N ARG A 293 24.60 18.51 -10.88
CA ARG A 293 23.92 17.82 -9.77
C ARG A 293 22.73 18.62 -9.25
N SER A 294 22.87 19.94 -9.17
CA SER A 294 21.78 20.83 -8.74
C SER A 294 20.61 20.77 -9.71
N LEU A 295 20.89 20.87 -11.02
CA LEU A 295 19.89 20.75 -12.07
C LEU A 295 19.17 19.40 -12.01
N ALA A 296 19.91 18.30 -11.81
CA ALA A 296 19.32 16.97 -11.67
C ALA A 296 18.38 16.86 -10.47
N ALA A 297 18.73 17.49 -9.34
CA ALA A 297 17.88 17.51 -8.15
C ALA A 297 16.59 18.30 -8.41
N GLU A 298 16.69 19.48 -9.01
CA GLU A 298 15.54 20.35 -9.30
C GLU A 298 14.58 19.73 -10.32
N LEU A 299 15.12 19.12 -11.39
CA LEU A 299 14.33 18.40 -12.39
C LEU A 299 13.61 17.17 -11.78
N ASN A 300 14.27 16.44 -10.89
CA ASN A 300 13.65 15.30 -10.21
C ASN A 300 12.58 15.74 -9.19
N GLU A 301 12.78 16.87 -8.53
CA GLU A 301 11.76 17.44 -7.64
C GLU A 301 10.54 17.89 -8.43
N SER A 302 10.72 18.63 -9.53
CA SER A 302 9.63 19.01 -10.44
C SER A 302 8.89 17.77 -10.96
N LYS A 303 9.61 16.73 -11.40
CA LYS A 303 9.02 15.45 -11.83
C LYS A 303 8.16 14.83 -10.73
N THR A 304 8.68 14.77 -9.51
CA THR A 304 7.98 14.16 -8.37
C THR A 304 6.69 14.91 -8.06
N ARG A 305 6.74 16.25 -8.08
CA ARG A 305 5.58 17.13 -7.89
C ARG A 305 4.54 16.95 -9.00
N PHE A 306 4.99 16.91 -10.24
CA PHE A 306 4.14 16.66 -11.41
C PHE A 306 3.41 15.32 -11.32
N LEU A 307 4.13 14.22 -11.05
CA LEU A 307 3.52 12.88 -10.96
C LEU A 307 2.54 12.78 -9.79
N HIS A 308 2.83 13.43 -8.67
CA HIS A 308 1.90 13.52 -7.54
C HIS A 308 0.61 14.25 -7.91
N ASN A 309 0.72 15.41 -8.58
CA ASN A 309 -0.43 16.18 -9.04
C ASN A 309 -1.24 15.43 -10.09
N LEU A 310 -0.57 14.80 -11.06
CA LEU A 310 -1.20 13.99 -12.08
C LEU A 310 -2.03 12.87 -11.46
N ARG A 311 -1.43 12.13 -10.52
CA ARG A 311 -2.13 11.10 -9.75
C ARG A 311 -3.35 11.66 -9.02
N LYS A 312 -3.21 12.83 -8.39
CA LYS A 312 -4.32 13.48 -7.68
C LYS A 312 -5.46 13.83 -8.63
N GLN A 313 -5.17 14.36 -9.81
CA GLN A 313 -6.18 14.70 -10.83
C GLN A 313 -6.96 13.46 -11.32
N PHE A 314 -6.28 12.38 -11.68
CA PHE A 314 -6.95 11.13 -12.09
C PHE A 314 -7.82 10.51 -10.98
N LEU A 315 -7.41 10.70 -9.72
CA LEU A 315 -8.14 10.20 -8.57
C LEU A 315 -9.20 11.19 -8.03
N GLN A 316 -9.26 12.46 -8.45
CA GLN A 316 -10.17 13.48 -7.89
C GLN A 316 -11.07 14.19 -8.91
N GLU A 317 -10.65 14.39 -10.17
CA GLU A 317 -11.27 15.39 -11.07
C GLU A 317 -11.94 14.82 -12.34
N LEU A 318 -12.02 13.49 -12.49
CA LEU A 318 -12.83 12.91 -13.56
C LEU A 318 -14.16 12.39 -12.99
N PRO A 319 -15.27 13.15 -13.09
CA PRO A 319 -16.56 12.51 -13.24
C PRO A 319 -16.48 11.78 -14.57
N ILE A 320 -16.49 10.44 -14.54
CA ILE A 320 -16.64 9.65 -15.77
C ILE A 320 -18.03 9.99 -16.31
N ALA A 321 -18.09 11.02 -17.14
CA ALA A 321 -19.17 11.20 -18.08
C ALA A 321 -19.12 9.99 -19.01
N GLN A 322 -20.07 9.10 -18.81
CA GLN A 322 -20.63 8.17 -19.79
C GLN A 322 -19.71 7.72 -20.94
N GLY A 323 -19.07 6.56 -20.78
CA GLY A 323 -18.85 5.63 -21.90
C GLY A 323 -17.84 6.00 -23.01
N GLU A 324 -17.02 7.04 -22.87
CA GLU A 324 -15.92 7.28 -23.82
C GLU A 324 -14.64 6.57 -23.35
N ASP A 325 -14.06 5.74 -24.22
CA ASP A 325 -12.74 5.14 -24.05
C ASP A 325 -11.72 6.26 -23.84
N ILE A 326 -11.15 6.35 -22.63
CA ILE A 326 -10.11 7.33 -22.33
C ILE A 326 -8.87 6.93 -23.11
N ASP A 327 -8.50 7.72 -24.13
CA ASP A 327 -7.23 7.59 -24.83
C ASP A 327 -6.08 7.95 -23.86
N VAL A 328 -5.59 6.93 -23.16
CA VAL A 328 -4.47 7.00 -22.22
C VAL A 328 -3.25 7.67 -22.86
N GLU A 329 -3.01 7.42 -24.15
CA GLU A 329 -1.85 7.96 -24.86
C GLU A 329 -1.99 9.46 -25.10
N HIS A 330 -3.17 9.93 -25.51
CA HIS A 330 -3.46 11.35 -25.68
C HIS A 330 -3.39 12.13 -24.35
N VAL A 331 -3.91 11.52 -23.28
CA VAL A 331 -3.91 12.09 -21.94
C VAL A 331 -2.50 12.19 -21.37
N VAL A 332 -1.70 11.12 -21.49
CA VAL A 332 -0.29 11.11 -21.08
C VAL A 332 0.48 12.15 -21.88
N LYS A 333 0.27 12.23 -23.21
CA LYS A 333 0.93 13.22 -24.07
C LYS A 333 0.65 14.65 -23.60
N THR A 334 -0.61 14.99 -23.37
CA THR A 334 -1.02 16.33 -22.91
C THR A 334 -0.43 16.66 -21.54
N ALA A 335 -0.46 15.73 -20.59
CA ALA A 335 0.13 15.93 -19.28
C ALA A 335 1.66 16.10 -19.35
N VAL A 336 2.33 15.28 -20.18
CA VAL A 336 3.78 15.32 -20.38
C VAL A 336 4.21 16.61 -21.08
N GLU A 337 3.39 17.20 -21.94
CA GLU A 337 3.66 18.52 -22.53
C GLU A 337 3.74 19.62 -21.48
N VAL A 338 2.88 19.58 -20.45
CA VAL A 338 2.95 20.52 -19.31
C VAL A 338 4.27 20.37 -18.57
N PHE A 339 4.69 19.13 -18.28
CA PHE A 339 5.99 18.87 -17.66
C PHE A 339 7.15 19.31 -18.56
N ASN A 340 7.05 19.10 -19.88
CA ASN A 340 8.08 19.51 -20.82
C ASN A 340 8.27 21.04 -20.84
N GLN A 341 7.18 21.81 -20.74
CA GLN A 341 7.25 23.26 -20.61
C GLN A 341 7.92 23.69 -19.32
N ASP A 342 7.58 23.07 -18.19
CA ASP A 342 8.20 23.36 -16.89
C ASP A 342 9.69 23.03 -16.88
N LYS A 343 10.06 21.83 -17.35
CA LYS A 343 11.45 21.42 -17.60
C LYS A 343 12.22 22.43 -18.44
N ASN A 344 11.63 22.91 -19.54
CA ASN A 344 12.29 23.87 -20.43
C ASN A 344 12.49 25.23 -19.75
N LYS A 345 11.60 25.64 -18.85
CA LYS A 345 11.78 26.85 -18.03
C LYS A 345 12.94 26.68 -17.05
N ILE A 346 12.97 25.56 -16.31
CA ILE A 346 14.05 25.23 -15.37
C ILE A 346 15.38 25.21 -16.12
N LEU A 347 15.46 24.49 -17.23
CA LEU A 347 16.68 24.38 -18.04
C LEU A 347 17.17 25.74 -18.55
N LYS A 348 16.25 26.60 -19.05
CA LYS A 348 16.62 27.93 -19.56
C LYS A 348 17.09 28.87 -18.45
N SER A 349 16.41 28.89 -17.30
CA SER A 349 16.86 29.68 -16.14
C SER A 349 18.23 29.20 -15.71
N PHE A 350 18.40 27.89 -15.57
CA PHE A 350 19.62 27.29 -15.08
C PHE A 350 20.82 27.56 -16.01
N ILE A 351 20.62 27.47 -17.33
CA ILE A 351 21.64 27.84 -18.32
C ILE A 351 21.94 29.35 -18.26
N ALA A 352 20.92 30.22 -18.13
CA ALA A 352 21.15 31.67 -18.05
C ALA A 352 21.92 32.08 -16.78
N ASP A 353 21.67 31.40 -15.66
CA ASP A 353 22.29 31.70 -14.36
C ASP A 353 23.73 31.14 -14.25
N HIS A 354 24.13 30.22 -15.13
CA HIS A 354 25.40 29.48 -15.04
C HIS A 354 26.16 29.31 -16.37
N ALA A 355 25.78 30.06 -17.41
CA ALA A 355 26.58 30.28 -18.63
C ALA A 355 27.61 31.38 -18.37
#